data_AF-A0A172XCN8-F1
#
_entry.id   AF-A0A172XCN8-F1
#
_cell.length_a   1.000
_cell.length_b   1.000
_cell.length_c   1.000
_cell.angle_alpha   90.00
_cell.angle_beta   90.00
_cell.angle_gamma   90.00
#
_symmetry.space_group_name_H-M   'P 1'
#
loop_
_entity.id
_entity.type
_entity.pdbx_description
1 polymer ?
#
loop_
_entity_poly.entity_id
_entity_poly.type
_entity_poly.pdbx_seq_one_letter_code
_entity_poly.pdbx_strand_id
1 'polypeptide(L)'
;MKGGMFTQFISIMYCVFSFCALSIFLLSADFKTYCDKDDYCYKEYTEKFKFGSISRIFLKKSYTTGISREKERLRLKNIPDKEYKKAQGAYFPSYSLDFSIVGEHRAVNIKQVSFDGVKATPSIFELFEPSWQLAEIKDFQMGLSSVNKQFLGVIFPVPVNNTFTVHLRKRLIDKLKLQPRIKITLISIYGKKFVMETDNFIKKYNF
;
A
#
# COMPACT_ATOMS: atom_id res chain seq x y z
N MET A 1 -10.26 -46.88 33.65
CA MET A 1 -9.81 -46.19 32.41
C MET A 1 -10.99 -45.45 31.76
N LYS A 2 -11.32 -44.21 32.18
CA LYS A 2 -12.36 -43.38 31.51
C LYS A 2 -12.06 -41.87 31.49
N GLY A 3 -11.04 -41.39 32.22
CA GLY A 3 -10.73 -39.96 32.32
C GLY A 3 -9.93 -39.35 31.15
N GLY A 4 -9.02 -40.12 30.54
CA GLY A 4 -8.12 -39.60 29.49
C GLY A 4 -8.78 -39.29 28.15
N MET A 5 -9.90 -39.96 27.84
CA MET A 5 -10.62 -39.78 26.57
C MET A 5 -11.44 -38.48 26.57
N PHE A 6 -11.95 -38.08 27.74
CA PHE A 6 -12.73 -36.84 27.90
C PHE A 6 -11.83 -35.59 27.83
N THR A 7 -10.63 -35.64 28.43
CA THR A 7 -9.66 -34.54 28.35
C THR A 7 -9.08 -34.35 26.94
N GLN A 8 -8.86 -35.43 26.19
CA GLN A 8 -8.48 -35.33 24.78
C GLN A 8 -9.58 -34.68 23.92
N PHE A 9 -10.84 -35.04 24.14
CA PHE A 9 -11.96 -34.49 23.38
C PHE A 9 -12.15 -32.99 23.63
N ILE A 10 -12.03 -32.55 24.89
CA ILE A 10 -12.09 -31.14 25.27
C ILE A 10 -10.92 -30.36 24.64
N SER A 11 -9.71 -30.93 24.64
CA SER A 11 -8.53 -30.31 24.03
C SER A 11 -8.66 -30.13 22.52
N ILE A 12 -9.16 -31.15 21.81
CA ILE A 12 -9.43 -31.08 20.36
C ILE A 12 -10.50 -30.02 20.07
N MET A 13 -11.59 -30.01 20.83
CA MET A 13 -12.64 -28.99 20.73
C MET A 13 -12.08 -27.58 20.96
N TYR A 14 -11.21 -27.38 21.95
CA TYR A 14 -10.61 -26.08 22.25
C TYR A 14 -9.64 -25.63 21.16
N CYS A 15 -8.86 -26.54 20.59
CA CYS A 15 -7.98 -26.27 19.45
C CYS A 15 -8.78 -25.87 18.21
N VAL A 16 -9.85 -26.61 17.89
CA VAL A 16 -10.73 -26.29 16.74
C VAL A 16 -11.45 -24.97 16.98
N PHE A 17 -11.96 -24.71 18.18
CA PHE A 17 -12.62 -23.46 18.52
C PHE A 17 -11.66 -22.26 18.51
N SER A 18 -10.42 -22.45 18.96
CA SER A 18 -9.35 -21.44 18.86
C SER A 18 -9.00 -21.14 17.39
N PHE A 19 -8.89 -22.15 16.53
CA PHE A 19 -8.70 -21.98 15.09
C PHE A 19 -9.90 -21.33 14.39
N CYS A 20 -11.13 -21.66 14.78
CA CYS A 20 -12.36 -21.04 14.26
C CYS A 20 -12.51 -19.59 14.73
N ALA A 21 -12.17 -19.29 15.98
CA ALA A 21 -12.16 -17.93 16.49
C ALA A 21 -11.08 -17.10 15.76
N LEU A 22 -9.85 -17.62 15.63
CA LEU A 22 -8.77 -16.97 14.89
C LEU A 22 -9.15 -16.71 13.42
N SER A 23 -9.86 -17.61 12.75
CA SER A 23 -10.31 -17.41 11.36
C SER A 23 -11.40 -16.34 11.22
N ILE A 24 -12.22 -16.10 12.25
CA ILE A 24 -13.17 -14.96 12.28
C ILE A 24 -12.43 -13.63 12.55
N PHE A 25 -11.27 -13.65 13.21
CA PHE A 25 -10.45 -12.44 13.43
C PHE A 25 -9.64 -11.99 12.19
N LEU A 26 -9.59 -12.79 11.12
CA LEU A 26 -8.62 -12.64 10.02
C LEU A 26 -9.14 -12.00 8.71
N LEU A 27 -10.41 -11.58 8.61
CA LEU A 27 -10.96 -11.09 7.33
C LEU A 27 -11.63 -9.72 7.46
N SER A 28 -10.82 -8.66 7.59
CA SER A 28 -11.25 -7.29 7.20
C SER A 28 -10.53 -6.82 5.94
N ALA A 29 -10.25 -7.75 5.03
CA ALA A 29 -9.70 -7.46 3.72
C ALA A 29 -10.81 -7.41 2.66
N ASP A 30 -10.86 -6.35 1.87
CA ASP A 30 -11.79 -6.14 0.75
C ASP A 30 -10.98 -6.03 -0.55
N PHE A 31 -11.48 -6.65 -1.61
CA PHE A 31 -10.84 -6.67 -2.92
C PHE A 31 -11.87 -6.42 -4.01
N LYS A 32 -11.60 -5.42 -4.86
CA LYS A 32 -12.51 -5.02 -5.93
C LYS A 32 -11.74 -4.81 -7.24
N THR A 33 -12.39 -5.14 -8.34
CA THR A 33 -11.93 -4.80 -9.69
C THR A 33 -13.12 -4.22 -10.45
N TYR A 34 -12.95 -3.04 -11.03
CA TYR A 34 -13.98 -2.35 -11.79
C TYR A 34 -13.35 -1.49 -12.88
N CYS A 35 -14.14 -1.04 -13.84
CA CYS A 35 -13.69 -0.07 -14.84
C CYS A 35 -14.70 1.09 -14.91
N ASP A 36 -14.18 2.31 -15.04
CA ASP A 36 -14.99 3.49 -15.27
C ASP A 36 -15.45 3.53 -16.74
N LYS A 37 -16.46 4.37 -17.02
CA LYS A 37 -16.97 4.61 -18.38
C LYS A 37 -15.90 5.20 -19.31
N ASP A 38 -14.85 5.79 -18.75
CA ASP A 38 -13.73 6.41 -19.47
C ASP A 38 -12.55 5.44 -19.72
N ASP A 39 -12.84 4.13 -19.76
CA ASP A 39 -11.90 3.05 -20.11
C ASP A 39 -10.68 2.86 -19.19
N TYR A 40 -10.70 3.47 -18.01
CA TYR A 40 -9.76 3.17 -16.93
C TYR A 40 -10.31 2.03 -16.08
N CYS A 41 -9.49 1.02 -15.85
CA CYS A 41 -9.77 -0.06 -14.94
C CYS A 41 -8.95 0.09 -13.66
N TYR A 42 -9.55 -0.36 -12.57
CA TYR A 42 -8.98 -0.27 -11.24
C TYR A 42 -9.03 -1.63 -10.58
N LYS A 43 -7.99 -1.88 -9.79
CA LYS A 43 -7.91 -3.00 -8.89
C LYS A 43 -7.53 -2.46 -7.52
N GLU A 44 -8.38 -2.70 -6.56
CA GLU A 44 -8.30 -2.10 -5.23
C GLU A 44 -8.27 -3.20 -4.18
N TYR A 45 -7.39 -3.04 -3.20
CA TYR A 45 -7.28 -3.89 -2.04
C TYR A 45 -7.25 -3.02 -0.79
N THR A 46 -8.15 -3.29 0.15
CA THR A 46 -8.16 -2.66 1.47
C THR A 46 -7.97 -3.73 2.53
N GLU A 47 -7.13 -3.48 3.53
CA GLU A 47 -7.06 -4.33 4.72
C GLU A 47 -7.10 -3.44 5.95
N LYS A 48 -7.93 -3.80 6.93
CA LYS A 48 -7.98 -3.12 8.24
C LYS A 48 -7.34 -4.01 9.31
N PHE A 49 -6.48 -3.40 10.12
CA PHE A 49 -5.81 -4.05 11.23
C PHE A 49 -6.47 -3.63 12.54
N LYS A 50 -6.69 -4.60 13.44
CA LYS A 50 -7.25 -4.35 14.78
C LYS A 50 -6.18 -3.87 15.78
N PHE A 51 -4.91 -4.16 15.51
CA PHE A 51 -3.78 -3.90 16.40
C PHE A 51 -2.67 -3.15 15.68
N GLY A 52 -1.89 -2.39 16.45
CA GLY A 52 -0.80 -1.57 15.95
C GLY A 52 -1.27 -0.17 15.56
N SER A 53 -0.29 0.66 15.18
CA SER A 53 -0.54 2.07 14.86
C SER A 53 -1.03 2.27 13.42
N ILE A 54 -0.90 1.28 12.54
CA ILE A 54 -1.47 1.30 11.19
C ILE A 54 -2.82 0.59 11.27
N SER A 55 -3.92 1.32 11.11
CA SER A 55 -5.27 0.76 11.17
C SER A 55 -5.74 0.25 9.81
N ARG A 56 -5.18 0.76 8.71
CA ARG A 56 -5.59 0.39 7.36
C ARG A 56 -4.46 0.55 6.36
N ILE A 57 -4.43 -0.36 5.38
CA ILE A 57 -3.75 -0.15 4.11
C ILE A 57 -4.74 -0.16 2.95
N PHE A 58 -4.44 0.59 1.90
CA PHE A 58 -5.21 0.60 0.66
C PHE A 58 -4.26 0.61 -0.54
N LEU A 59 -4.19 -0.50 -1.30
CA LEU A 59 -3.47 -0.58 -2.56
C LEU A 59 -4.45 -0.38 -3.72
N LYS A 60 -4.17 0.60 -4.57
CA LYS A 60 -4.88 0.84 -5.81
C LYS A 60 -3.94 0.68 -7.00
N LYS A 61 -4.38 -0.07 -8.00
CA LYS A 61 -3.76 -0.16 -9.32
C LYS A 61 -4.71 0.45 -10.34
N SER A 62 -4.25 1.41 -11.14
CA SER A 62 -5.00 1.94 -12.29
C SER A 62 -4.33 1.50 -13.61
N TYR A 63 -5.13 1.07 -14.58
CA TYR A 63 -4.66 0.58 -15.86
C TYR A 63 -5.71 0.73 -16.96
N THR A 64 -5.27 0.91 -18.20
CA THR A 64 -6.14 0.99 -19.39
C THR A 64 -6.22 -0.36 -20.10
N THR A 65 -7.36 -0.70 -20.70
CA THR A 65 -7.57 -1.93 -21.49
C THR A 65 -8.00 -1.63 -22.93
N GLY A 66 -7.74 -2.57 -23.86
CA GLY A 66 -8.26 -2.51 -25.23
C GLY A 66 -8.04 -1.16 -25.95
N ILE A 67 -9.16 -0.55 -26.37
CA ILE A 67 -9.23 0.66 -27.20
C ILE A 67 -8.60 1.87 -26.51
N SER A 68 -8.74 2.02 -25.19
CA SER A 68 -8.18 3.19 -24.48
C SER A 68 -6.67 3.15 -24.39
N ARG A 69 -6.10 1.95 -24.25
CA ARG A 69 -4.64 1.78 -24.32
C ARG A 69 -4.11 2.21 -25.69
N GLU A 70 -4.85 1.96 -26.75
CA GLU A 70 -4.48 2.38 -28.11
C GLU A 70 -4.67 3.88 -28.31
N LYS A 71 -5.76 4.46 -27.81
CA LYS A 71 -6.00 5.91 -27.79
C LYS A 71 -4.93 6.65 -26.98
N GLU A 72 -4.52 6.14 -25.84
CA GLU A 72 -3.44 6.69 -25.02
C GLU A 72 -2.10 6.58 -25.74
N ARG A 73 -1.81 5.43 -26.39
CA ARG A 73 -0.63 5.28 -27.26
C ARG A 73 -0.63 6.29 -28.41
N LEU A 74 -1.76 6.55 -29.05
CA LEU A 74 -1.91 7.54 -30.11
C LEU A 74 -1.71 8.96 -29.57
N ARG A 75 -2.30 9.32 -28.42
CA ARG A 75 -2.05 10.59 -27.74
C ARG A 75 -0.57 10.78 -27.44
N LEU A 76 0.08 9.77 -26.87
CA LEU A 76 1.51 9.78 -26.57
C LEU A 76 2.39 9.82 -27.84
N LYS A 77 1.92 9.31 -28.99
CA LYS A 77 2.63 9.45 -30.27
C LYS A 77 2.75 10.91 -30.71
N ASN A 78 1.75 11.73 -30.40
CA ASN A 78 1.68 13.13 -30.80
C ASN A 78 2.44 14.07 -29.85
N ILE A 79 3.04 13.55 -28.77
CA ILE A 79 3.86 14.35 -27.86
C ILE A 79 5.29 14.45 -28.41
N PRO A 80 5.82 15.67 -28.65
CA PRO A 80 7.17 15.85 -29.20
C PRO A 80 8.27 15.38 -28.24
N ASP A 81 8.05 15.57 -26.94
CA ASP A 81 9.00 15.22 -25.88
C ASP A 81 9.09 13.69 -25.72
N LYS A 82 10.23 13.14 -26.17
CA LYS A 82 10.52 11.71 -26.12
C LYS A 82 10.69 11.20 -24.69
N GLU A 83 11.23 12.00 -23.78
CA GLU A 83 11.46 11.60 -22.39
C GLU A 83 10.16 11.57 -21.61
N TYR A 84 9.34 12.61 -21.73
CA TYR A 84 8.00 12.66 -21.15
C TYR A 84 7.14 11.49 -21.66
N LYS A 85 7.16 11.25 -22.98
CA LYS A 85 6.45 10.12 -23.59
C LYS A 85 6.87 8.77 -23.00
N LYS A 86 8.18 8.55 -22.83
CA LYS A 86 8.73 7.32 -22.25
C LYS A 86 8.33 7.20 -20.78
N ALA A 87 8.36 8.30 -20.03
CA ALA A 87 7.99 8.35 -18.62
C ALA A 87 6.51 8.00 -18.39
N GLN A 88 5.61 8.60 -19.17
CA GLN A 88 4.18 8.32 -19.17
C GLN A 88 3.89 6.85 -19.52
N GLY A 89 4.48 6.34 -20.60
CA GLY A 89 4.31 4.94 -20.99
C GLY A 89 4.81 3.93 -19.94
N ALA A 90 5.82 4.30 -19.15
CA ALA A 90 6.34 3.51 -18.04
C ALA A 90 5.56 3.71 -16.72
N TYR A 91 4.74 4.75 -16.61
CA TYR A 91 3.94 5.04 -15.43
C TYR A 91 2.69 4.17 -15.33
N PHE A 92 2.10 3.79 -16.47
CA PHE A 92 0.99 2.85 -16.50
C PHE A 92 1.46 1.38 -16.64
N PRO A 93 0.89 0.43 -15.86
CA PRO A 93 -0.11 0.63 -14.82
C PRO A 93 0.46 1.38 -13.61
N SER A 94 -0.33 2.31 -13.05
CA SER A 94 0.06 3.08 -11.86
C SER A 94 -0.38 2.35 -10.60
N TYR A 95 0.40 2.47 -9.53
CA TYR A 95 0.12 1.86 -8.24
C TYR A 95 0.26 2.90 -7.13
N SER A 96 -0.71 3.00 -6.23
CA SER A 96 -0.63 3.81 -5.01
C SER A 96 -0.96 2.96 -3.80
N LEU A 97 -0.16 3.09 -2.74
CA LEU A 97 -0.37 2.41 -1.47
C LEU A 97 -0.53 3.45 -0.37
N ASP A 98 -1.71 3.48 0.24
CA ASP A 98 -2.04 4.38 1.34
C ASP A 98 -1.97 3.63 2.67
N PHE A 99 -1.50 4.33 3.70
CA PHE A 99 -1.45 3.89 5.08
C PHE A 99 -2.28 4.84 5.93
N SER A 100 -3.20 4.31 6.74
CA SER A 100 -3.90 5.07 7.77
C SER A 100 -3.24 4.79 9.13
N ILE A 101 -2.58 5.79 9.69
CA ILE A 101 -1.91 5.75 10.99
C ILE A 101 -2.80 6.41 12.03
N VAL A 102 -3.11 5.70 13.10
CA VAL A 102 -4.02 6.11 14.17
C VAL A 102 -3.37 6.05 15.54
N GLY A 103 -4.01 6.69 16.53
CA GLY A 103 -3.55 6.70 17.93
C GLY A 103 -2.48 7.76 18.22
N GLU A 104 -1.95 8.43 17.20
CA GLU A 104 -1.03 9.55 17.40
C GLU A 104 -1.81 10.82 17.72
N HIS A 105 -1.37 11.56 18.73
CA HIS A 105 -1.90 12.89 19.07
C HIS A 105 -1.20 14.02 18.31
N ARG A 106 -0.52 13.71 17.21
CA ARG A 106 0.26 14.68 16.42
C ARG A 106 0.25 14.30 14.96
N ALA A 107 0.51 15.27 14.08
CA ALA A 107 0.72 15.01 12.67
C ALA A 107 1.94 14.10 12.47
N VAL A 108 1.79 13.06 11.64
CA VAL A 108 2.82 12.06 11.36
C VAL A 108 3.38 12.27 9.97
N ASN A 109 4.55 12.88 9.89
CA ASN A 109 5.29 12.95 8.64
C ASN A 109 6.30 11.81 8.57
N ILE A 110 6.36 11.13 7.43
CA ILE A 110 7.27 10.02 7.17
C ILE A 110 8.51 10.55 6.44
N LYS A 111 9.69 10.20 6.95
CA LYS A 111 10.99 10.51 6.31
C LYS A 111 11.58 9.34 5.55
N GLN A 112 11.15 8.11 5.85
CA GLN A 112 11.70 6.91 5.24
C GLN A 112 10.65 5.79 5.21
N VAL A 113 10.69 5.01 4.13
CA VAL A 113 9.88 3.82 3.93
C VAL A 113 10.82 2.67 3.59
N SER A 114 10.64 1.53 4.25
CA SER A 114 11.41 0.31 4.01
C SER A 114 10.47 -0.84 3.68
N PHE A 115 10.83 -1.61 2.66
CA PHE A 115 10.14 -2.83 2.27
C PHE A 115 11.04 -4.01 2.64
N ASP A 116 10.67 -4.76 3.66
CA ASP A 116 11.50 -5.86 4.14
C ASP A 116 11.61 -6.95 3.07
N GLY A 117 12.81 -7.49 2.87
CA GLY A 117 13.11 -8.47 1.81
C GLY A 117 13.29 -7.87 0.41
N VAL A 118 13.09 -6.56 0.22
CA VAL A 118 13.26 -5.91 -1.10
C VAL A 118 14.06 -4.62 -1.00
N LYS A 119 15.20 -4.55 -1.71
CA LYS A 119 15.92 -3.29 -1.89
C LYS A 119 15.12 -2.36 -2.83
N ALA A 120 14.58 -1.30 -2.26
CA ALA A 120 13.80 -0.28 -2.95
C ALA A 120 14.41 1.11 -2.71
N THR A 121 14.53 1.90 -3.77
CA THR A 121 15.06 3.26 -3.72
C THR A 121 13.91 4.27 -3.82
N PRO A 122 13.76 5.17 -2.83
CA PRO A 122 12.76 6.24 -2.90
C PRO A 122 13.18 7.33 -3.90
N SER A 123 12.18 7.96 -4.49
CA SER A 123 12.25 9.32 -5.01
C SER A 123 11.40 10.22 -4.10
N ILE A 124 11.97 11.33 -3.60
CA ILE A 124 11.33 12.17 -2.58
C ILE A 124 11.11 13.56 -3.15
N PHE A 125 9.89 13.83 -3.62
CA PHE A 125 9.49 15.12 -4.17
C PHE A 125 7.95 15.19 -4.24
N GLU A 126 7.41 16.39 -4.40
CA GLU A 126 5.97 16.55 -4.70
C GLU A 126 5.73 16.33 -6.20
N LEU A 127 4.83 15.41 -6.52
CA LEU A 127 4.40 15.13 -7.90
C LEU A 127 3.39 16.20 -8.33
N PHE A 128 3.73 16.99 -9.34
CA PHE A 128 2.82 17.96 -9.94
C PHE A 128 2.37 17.49 -11.32
N GLU A 129 1.13 17.03 -11.47
CA GLU A 129 0.63 16.68 -12.81
C GLU A 129 0.40 17.93 -13.68
N PRO A 130 0.77 17.91 -14.98
CA PRO A 130 1.50 16.85 -15.69
C PRO A 130 3.01 16.92 -15.44
N SER A 131 3.63 15.88 -14.86
CA SER A 131 5.06 15.92 -14.51
C SER A 131 5.96 15.07 -15.40
N TRP A 132 6.96 15.72 -15.98
CA TRP A 132 8.21 15.07 -16.45
C TRP A 132 8.92 14.31 -15.32
N GLN A 133 8.69 14.72 -14.06
CA GLN A 133 9.20 14.07 -12.84
C GLN A 133 8.77 12.61 -12.71
N LEU A 134 7.71 12.17 -13.41
CA LEU A 134 7.40 10.75 -13.53
C LEU A 134 8.66 9.97 -13.94
N ALA A 135 9.45 10.46 -14.90
CA ALA A 135 10.68 9.80 -15.37
C ALA A 135 11.68 9.50 -14.25
N GLU A 136 11.70 10.35 -13.23
CA GLU A 136 12.65 10.33 -12.12
C GLU A 136 12.25 9.40 -10.98
N ILE A 137 11.02 8.88 -11.00
CA ILE A 137 10.56 7.92 -10.00
C ILE A 137 11.36 6.62 -10.14
N LYS A 138 12.12 6.30 -9.10
CA LYS A 138 12.94 5.08 -9.00
C LYS A 138 12.06 3.86 -8.72
N ASP A 139 12.08 3.30 -7.51
CA ASP A 139 11.23 2.14 -7.18
C ASP A 139 9.86 2.59 -6.66
N PHE A 140 9.83 3.69 -5.93
CA PHE A 140 8.62 4.35 -5.46
C PHE A 140 8.87 5.84 -5.26
N GLN A 141 7.80 6.62 -5.24
CA GLN A 141 7.81 8.03 -4.85
C GLN A 141 7.04 8.21 -3.54
N MET A 142 7.52 9.17 -2.73
CA MET A 142 6.82 9.68 -1.58
C MET A 142 6.98 11.19 -1.49
N GLY A 143 6.02 11.86 -0.83
CA GLY A 143 6.08 13.31 -0.60
C GLY A 143 7.22 13.72 0.32
N LEU A 144 7.46 15.03 0.38
CA LEU A 144 8.45 15.60 1.27
C LEU A 144 8.07 15.34 2.74
N SER A 145 9.05 15.01 3.57
CA SER A 145 8.84 14.81 5.02
C SER A 145 8.49 16.12 5.75
N SER A 146 8.56 17.24 5.04
CA SER A 146 8.28 18.56 5.54
C SER A 146 6.93 19.12 5.07
N VAL A 147 6.05 18.30 4.51
CA VAL A 147 4.66 18.70 4.25
C VAL A 147 4.02 19.12 5.58
N ASN A 148 3.14 20.13 5.59
CA ASN A 148 2.43 20.53 6.82
C ASN A 148 3.34 20.97 7.99
N LYS A 149 4.48 21.66 7.70
CA LYS A 149 5.44 22.13 8.73
C LYS A 149 4.77 22.84 9.91
N GLN A 150 3.71 23.59 9.66
CA GLN A 150 2.96 24.35 10.66
C GLN A 150 2.34 23.47 11.77
N PHE A 151 2.09 22.19 11.50
CA PHE A 151 1.55 21.24 12.47
C PHE A 151 2.65 20.41 13.17
N LEU A 152 3.92 20.61 12.80
CA LEU A 152 5.03 19.92 13.44
C LEU A 152 5.21 20.43 14.87
N GLY A 153 5.10 19.52 15.84
CA GLY A 153 5.20 19.84 17.26
C GLY A 153 3.87 20.16 17.93
N VAL A 154 2.79 20.33 17.17
CA VAL A 154 1.44 20.48 17.73
C VAL A 154 0.98 19.13 18.30
N ILE A 155 0.54 19.16 19.56
CA ILE A 155 -0.09 18.01 20.22
C ILE A 155 -1.58 18.31 20.33
N PHE A 156 -2.38 17.50 19.65
CA PHE A 156 -3.83 17.58 19.66
C PHE A 156 -4.40 16.88 20.90
N PRO A 157 -5.48 17.42 21.51
CA PRO A 157 -6.14 16.80 22.66
C PRO A 157 -6.82 15.48 22.30
N VAL A 158 -7.03 15.23 21.00
CA VAL A 158 -7.63 14.01 20.47
C VAL A 158 -6.68 13.34 19.48
N PRO A 159 -6.71 11.99 19.35
CA PRO A 159 -5.93 11.30 18.33
C PRO A 159 -6.29 11.78 16.93
N VAL A 160 -5.27 12.00 16.10
CA VAL A 160 -5.41 12.38 14.70
C VAL A 160 -5.23 11.17 13.79
N ASN A 161 -6.05 11.11 12.73
CA ASN A 161 -5.91 10.11 11.68
C ASN A 161 -4.96 10.64 10.60
N ASN A 162 -3.81 10.00 10.46
CA ASN A 162 -2.78 10.41 9.50
C ASN A 162 -2.83 9.48 8.29
N THR A 163 -2.95 10.05 7.09
CA THR A 163 -2.86 9.28 5.86
C THR A 163 -1.54 9.56 5.18
N PHE A 164 -0.82 8.50 4.83
CA PHE A 164 0.44 8.59 4.08
C PHE A 164 0.34 7.74 2.82
N THR A 165 0.71 8.31 1.67
CA THR A 165 0.61 7.67 0.37
C THR A 165 1.99 7.52 -0.25
N VAL A 166 2.25 6.35 -0.84
CA VAL A 166 3.40 6.11 -1.70
C VAL A 166 2.94 5.67 -3.08
N HIS A 167 3.61 6.17 -4.12
CA HIS A 167 3.37 5.75 -5.50
C HIS A 167 4.43 4.71 -5.88
N LEU A 168 4.00 3.51 -6.26
CA LEU A 168 4.88 2.38 -6.51
C LEU A 168 5.08 2.19 -8.02
N ARG A 169 6.33 1.93 -8.45
CA ARG A 169 6.57 1.47 -9.81
C ARG A 169 6.25 0.00 -9.93
N LYS A 170 5.82 -0.42 -11.12
CA LYS A 170 5.59 -1.83 -11.47
C LYS A 170 6.77 -2.73 -11.08
N ARG A 171 8.02 -2.29 -11.31
CA ARG A 171 9.21 -3.07 -10.95
C ARG A 171 9.30 -3.40 -9.45
N LEU A 172 8.81 -2.51 -8.59
CA LEU A 172 8.76 -2.76 -7.15
C LEU A 172 7.62 -3.72 -6.80
N ILE A 173 6.45 -3.56 -7.42
CA ILE A 173 5.33 -4.51 -7.30
C ILE A 173 5.77 -5.92 -7.67
N ASP A 174 6.47 -6.08 -8.79
CA ASP A 174 6.98 -7.38 -9.27
C ASP A 174 7.94 -8.01 -8.23
N LYS A 175 8.85 -7.22 -7.63
CA LYS A 175 9.73 -7.69 -6.54
C LYS A 175 8.95 -8.08 -5.27
N LEU A 176 7.97 -7.27 -4.88
CA LEU A 176 7.13 -7.51 -3.71
C LEU A 176 6.27 -8.77 -3.89
N LYS A 177 5.81 -9.05 -5.12
CA LYS A 177 5.04 -10.25 -5.47
C LYS A 177 5.80 -11.57 -5.26
N LEU A 178 7.13 -11.53 -5.31
CA LEU A 178 7.99 -12.69 -5.08
C LEU A 178 8.20 -12.99 -3.59
N GLN A 179 7.90 -12.04 -2.69
CA GLN A 179 8.06 -12.25 -1.26
C GLN A 179 7.00 -13.22 -0.70
N PRO A 180 7.30 -14.02 0.33
CA PRO A 180 6.29 -14.85 0.97
C PRO A 180 5.23 -14.02 1.71
N ARG A 181 5.65 -12.88 2.27
CA ARG A 181 4.81 -11.93 3.02
C ARG A 181 5.20 -10.50 2.68
N ILE A 182 4.32 -9.56 2.98
CA ILE A 182 4.60 -8.13 2.84
C ILE A 182 4.81 -7.55 4.23
N LYS A 183 5.99 -6.98 4.46
CA LYS A 183 6.30 -6.22 5.66
C LYS A 183 6.90 -4.87 5.28
N ILE A 184 6.27 -3.81 5.78
CA ILE A 184 6.62 -2.43 5.46
C ILE A 184 6.81 -1.66 6.75
N THR A 185 7.92 -0.92 6.81
CA THR A 185 8.22 -0.03 7.93
C THR A 185 8.24 1.41 7.47
N LEU A 186 7.38 2.24 8.06
CA LEU A 186 7.39 3.70 7.92
C LEU A 186 8.16 4.30 9.10
N ILE A 187 9.09 5.21 8.84
CA ILE A 187 9.84 5.92 9.89
C ILE A 187 9.47 7.38 9.83
N SER A 188 8.90 7.89 10.92
CA SER A 188 8.57 9.29 11.07
C SER A 188 9.79 10.19 11.15
N ILE A 189 9.60 11.49 10.93
CA ILE A 189 10.66 12.51 11.11
C ILE A 189 11.29 12.44 12.51
N TYR A 190 10.49 12.15 13.53
CA TYR A 190 10.88 12.03 14.94
C TYR A 190 11.35 10.62 15.34
N GLY A 191 11.58 9.73 14.36
CA GLY A 191 12.23 8.43 14.58
C GLY A 191 11.31 7.30 15.03
N LYS A 192 10.03 7.55 15.30
CA LYS A 192 9.05 6.49 15.57
C LYS A 192 8.83 5.64 14.33
N LYS A 193 8.81 4.32 14.52
CA LYS A 193 8.56 3.32 13.48
C LYS A 193 7.11 2.85 13.53
N PHE A 194 6.49 2.75 12.36
CA PHE A 194 5.18 2.16 12.15
C PHE A 194 5.37 0.96 11.24
N VAL A 195 5.05 -0.24 11.74
CA VAL A 195 5.31 -1.49 11.03
C VAL A 195 3.98 -2.16 10.75
N MET A 196 3.81 -2.62 9.51
CA MET A 196 2.76 -3.56 9.14
C MET A 196 3.40 -4.83 8.60
N GLU A 197 2.80 -5.97 8.90
CA GLU A 197 3.13 -7.26 8.32
C GLU A 197 1.82 -7.99 8.02
N THR A 198 1.70 -8.49 6.79
CA THR A 198 0.53 -9.24 6.32
C THR A 198 0.94 -10.26 5.27
N ASP A 199 0.03 -11.20 4.98
CA ASP A 199 0.20 -12.13 3.87
C ASP A 199 0.35 -11.38 2.55
N ASN A 200 1.01 -12.00 1.57
CA ASN A 200 1.27 -11.31 0.31
C ASN A 200 0.01 -11.16 -0.57
N PHE A 201 -0.77 -10.10 -0.30
CA PHE A 201 -1.96 -9.75 -1.07
C PHE A 201 -1.65 -9.37 -2.53
N ILE A 202 -0.47 -8.80 -2.79
CA ILE A 202 -0.01 -8.48 -4.16
C ILE A 202 0.07 -9.77 -4.98
N LYS A 203 0.65 -10.83 -4.40
CA LYS A 203 0.71 -12.17 -4.99
C LYS A 203 -0.67 -12.82 -5.06
N LYS A 204 -1.37 -12.89 -3.92
CA LYS A 204 -2.68 -13.56 -3.78
C LYS A 204 -3.71 -13.06 -4.79
N TYR A 205 -3.80 -11.74 -4.96
CA TYR A 205 -4.76 -11.14 -5.88
C TYR A 205 -4.17 -10.85 -7.25
N ASN A 206 -2.90 -11.17 -7.54
CA ASN A 206 -2.27 -10.93 -8.84
C ASN A 206 -2.32 -9.46 -9.27
N PHE A 207 -1.84 -8.55 -8.42
CA PHE A 207 -1.62 -7.15 -8.78
C PHE A 207 -0.55 -6.98 -9.87
#